data_AF-A0A422PQ98-F1
#
_entry.id   AF-A0A422PQ98-F1
#
_cell.length_a   1.000
_cell.length_b   1.000
_cell.length_c   1.000
_cell.angle_alpha   90.00
_cell.angle_beta   90.00
_cell.angle_gamma   90.00
#
_symmetry.space_group_name_H-M   'P 1'
#
loop_
_entity.id
_entity.type
_entity.pdbx_description
1 polymer ?
#
loop_
_entity_poly.entity_id
_entity_poly.type
_entity_poly.pdbx_seq_one_letter_code
_entity_poly.pdbx_strand_id
1 'polypeptide(L)'
;MRRRAAPQQRSARSGLRALRQLSGGEPHRVHVVADAVGHAPLAAHVDGDDSAHDGGNEAKATAAPSVKLDGVWLSTCSGALLRVIDFLLSRFAVKPTEGWVRATIVCLSSASVHVNARLALARLVQLRASAFAPAADALRDAVVSLVCAEEMGEGGVHYVARELLELLLYWGEAGAMGLTAEAARALMEFLLRSAPHPSEEVVQRNVGLARRLLSLASPPCPLREAELRCVLRGDALAARFGLQLCGLLVEGGGASLLDSVAPAPPEELYHALASCLRRNRAVTAGDERDLLEAAEVVGKELCGLRAHAATAALLRDTVRGALLSLWSRSPGAALRALRAIVRHDAGVLAAIPPATLLANFMSRDAAEQATTLHLLRRAPTRAVETYARLQALFSGHVPALHGLVRVELYHLLAELLPLLAAPSRGSLVDVFLSPDAARLMRGGEATSVAFLGLAVAAYAVAPSSAALARVTEGLKQPSPSVWRVALACLDAHVLPRDSCGTRLAALRDILSPQAVGREAWLRHAAVLMLLLRPATTAGELRAAPTPSAAPCAGLLRCRCDANESLSQRRRAEEERTGREEAAHAQASLDSSAEDLAGFAVPPESFIAPLQLLCLHDADTAWCCLEPVEEGLPL
;
A
#
# COMPACT_ATOMS: atom_id res chain seq x y z
N MET A 1 54.38 -16.27 -80.21
CA MET A 1 55.69 -16.80 -79.76
C MET A 1 56.40 -15.67 -79.01
N ARG A 2 56.81 -15.70 -77.73
CA ARG A 2 57.23 -16.77 -76.82
C ARG A 2 56.49 -16.69 -75.47
N ARG A 3 56.22 -17.88 -74.93
CA ARG A 3 55.98 -18.18 -73.50
C ARG A 3 57.25 -17.92 -72.68
N ARG A 4 57.10 -17.64 -71.39
CA ARG A 4 57.77 -18.41 -70.32
C ARG A 4 56.94 -18.37 -69.03
N ALA A 5 56.88 -19.54 -68.40
CA ALA A 5 56.00 -19.94 -67.32
C ALA A 5 56.68 -19.87 -65.94
N ALA A 6 55.87 -19.60 -64.90
CA ALA A 6 55.69 -20.28 -63.58
C ALA A 6 56.93 -20.92 -62.86
N PRO A 7 56.99 -21.01 -61.49
CA PRO A 7 55.86 -21.46 -60.66
C PRO A 7 55.72 -21.01 -59.18
N GLN A 8 54.48 -21.16 -58.70
CA GLN A 8 53.99 -21.68 -57.40
C GLN A 8 54.43 -21.07 -56.05
N GLN A 9 53.44 -20.55 -55.31
CA GLN A 9 53.23 -20.92 -53.90
C GLN A 9 51.72 -20.89 -53.53
N ARG A 10 51.39 -21.71 -52.53
CA ARG A 10 50.10 -22.37 -52.25
C ARG A 10 48.97 -21.45 -51.76
N SER A 11 47.75 -21.95 -52.00
CA SER A 11 46.46 -21.42 -51.54
C SER A 11 46.23 -21.59 -50.04
N ALA A 12 45.53 -20.62 -49.43
CA ALA A 12 44.47 -20.90 -48.46
C ALA A 12 43.40 -19.78 -48.46
N ARG A 13 42.27 -20.08 -49.13
CA ARG A 13 40.85 -19.67 -48.89
C ARG A 13 40.64 -18.40 -48.03
N SER A 14 40.24 -17.27 -48.60
CA SER A 14 38.85 -16.85 -48.92
C SER A 14 37.85 -16.92 -47.74
N GLY A 15 37.44 -15.74 -47.26
CA GLY A 15 36.34 -15.56 -46.31
C GLY A 15 35.72 -14.16 -46.36
N LEU A 16 35.70 -13.50 -47.53
CA LEU A 16 34.87 -12.33 -47.78
C LEU A 16 33.40 -12.80 -47.84
N ARG A 17 32.65 -12.64 -46.74
CA ARG A 17 31.18 -12.61 -46.80
C ARG A 17 30.73 -11.17 -46.69
N ALA A 18 30.24 -10.66 -47.81
CA ALA A 18 29.44 -9.46 -47.89
C ALA A 18 28.30 -9.53 -46.86
N LEU A 19 28.23 -8.54 -45.97
CA LEU A 19 27.09 -8.34 -45.08
C LEU A 19 25.92 -7.85 -45.94
N ARG A 20 24.96 -8.76 -46.15
CA ARG A 20 23.62 -8.46 -46.68
C ARG A 20 22.95 -7.40 -45.79
N GLN A 21 22.32 -6.42 -46.42
CA GLN A 21 21.24 -5.64 -45.81
C GLN A 21 20.17 -6.59 -45.27
N LEU A 22 19.95 -6.57 -43.96
CA LEU A 22 18.78 -7.15 -43.32
C LEU A 22 17.77 -6.01 -43.10
N SER A 23 16.68 -6.11 -43.85
CA SER A 23 15.45 -5.33 -43.69
C SER A 23 14.73 -5.73 -42.40
N GLY A 24 14.38 -4.74 -41.57
CA GLY A 24 13.59 -4.89 -40.33
C GLY A 24 14.47 -5.04 -39.09
N GLY A 25 14.76 -3.94 -38.39
CA GLY A 25 15.70 -3.93 -37.25
C GLY A 25 15.02 -3.69 -35.91
N GLU A 26 14.98 -4.73 -35.08
CA GLU A 26 14.84 -4.61 -33.63
C GLU A 26 16.13 -4.05 -32.99
N PRO A 27 16.06 -3.12 -32.02
CA PRO A 27 17.25 -2.49 -31.45
C PRO A 27 17.97 -3.40 -30.44
N HIS A 28 19.29 -3.55 -30.62
CA HIS A 28 20.16 -4.36 -29.76
C HIS A 28 20.71 -3.55 -28.57
N ARG A 29 20.80 -4.15 -27.38
CA ARG A 29 21.45 -3.57 -26.19
C ARG A 29 22.85 -4.17 -26.00
N VAL A 30 23.82 -3.37 -25.55
CA VAL A 30 25.18 -3.85 -25.21
C VAL A 30 25.52 -3.44 -23.78
N HIS A 31 25.86 -4.43 -22.96
CA HIS A 31 26.52 -4.25 -21.66
C HIS A 31 28.02 -4.51 -21.83
N VAL A 32 28.89 -3.67 -21.26
CA VAL A 32 30.35 -3.90 -21.28
C VAL A 32 30.81 -4.29 -19.89
N VAL A 33 31.24 -5.54 -19.74
CA VAL A 33 31.97 -6.05 -18.58
C VAL A 33 33.38 -5.46 -18.60
N ALA A 34 33.79 -4.87 -17.49
CA ALA A 34 35.17 -4.46 -17.30
C ALA A 34 36.01 -5.70 -17.00
N ASP A 35 36.70 -6.23 -18.01
CA ASP A 35 37.79 -7.18 -17.76
C ASP A 35 39.09 -6.73 -18.42
N ALA A 36 40.14 -6.87 -17.62
CA ALA A 36 41.48 -6.37 -17.89
C ALA A 36 42.17 -7.18 -18.99
N VAL A 37 42.91 -6.45 -19.84
CA VAL A 37 44.08 -6.90 -20.61
C VAL A 37 43.95 -8.30 -21.23
N GLY A 38 43.36 -8.37 -22.42
CA GLY A 38 43.45 -9.53 -23.29
C GLY A 38 43.16 -9.16 -24.73
N HIS A 39 44.12 -9.40 -25.64
CA HIS A 39 43.90 -9.27 -27.08
C HIS A 39 42.93 -10.36 -27.56
N ALA A 40 41.63 -10.11 -27.50
CA ALA A 40 40.60 -10.91 -28.15
C ALA A 40 39.55 -9.98 -28.80
N PRO A 41 38.99 -10.33 -29.97
CA PRO A 41 37.93 -9.54 -30.60
C PRO A 41 36.68 -9.55 -29.72
N LEU A 42 35.99 -8.41 -29.67
CA LEU A 42 34.72 -8.20 -28.97
C LEU A 42 33.79 -9.41 -29.09
N ALA A 43 33.57 -10.12 -27.99
CA ALA A 43 32.41 -10.98 -27.86
C ALA A 43 31.23 -10.10 -27.45
N ALA A 44 30.32 -9.83 -28.39
CA ALA A 44 29.00 -9.30 -28.07
C ALA A 44 28.23 -10.39 -27.31
N HIS A 45 27.90 -10.14 -26.04
CA HIS A 45 26.82 -10.90 -25.42
C HIS A 45 25.50 -10.38 -25.98
N VAL A 46 24.85 -11.24 -26.76
CA VAL A 46 23.50 -11.05 -27.28
C VAL A 46 22.56 -11.54 -26.18
N ASP A 47 21.97 -10.62 -25.43
CA ASP A 47 20.74 -10.94 -24.71
C ASP A 47 19.61 -10.86 -25.73
N GLY A 48 19.07 -12.03 -26.08
CA GLY A 48 17.79 -12.11 -26.77
C GLY A 48 16.70 -11.56 -25.86
N ASP A 49 15.80 -10.78 -26.43
CA ASP A 49 14.60 -10.28 -25.75
C ASP A 49 13.66 -11.47 -25.52
N ASP A 50 13.92 -12.27 -24.49
CA ASP A 50 12.94 -13.21 -23.98
C ASP A 50 11.89 -12.40 -23.21
N SER A 51 10.70 -12.33 -23.80
CA SER A 51 9.46 -12.00 -23.14
C SER A 51 9.20 -13.00 -22.01
N ALA A 52 9.85 -12.77 -20.88
CA ALA A 52 9.56 -13.46 -19.64
C ALA A 52 9.58 -12.43 -18.51
N HIS A 53 8.39 -12.26 -17.93
CA HIS A 53 8.16 -11.59 -16.67
C HIS A 53 9.25 -11.89 -15.65
N ASP A 54 9.89 -10.85 -15.13
CA ASP A 54 10.37 -10.93 -13.76
C ASP A 54 10.11 -9.62 -13.01
N GLY A 55 9.16 -9.72 -12.08
CA GLY A 55 8.83 -8.68 -11.13
C GLY A 55 9.89 -8.68 -10.04
N GLY A 56 10.91 -7.83 -10.20
CA GLY A 56 11.97 -7.68 -9.21
C GLY A 56 12.64 -6.31 -9.34
N ASN A 57 11.89 -5.24 -9.08
CA ASN A 57 12.30 -3.87 -9.40
C ASN A 57 12.94 -3.10 -8.23
N GLU A 58 13.71 -3.76 -7.36
CA GLU A 58 14.39 -3.10 -6.22
C GLU A 58 15.92 -3.26 -6.17
N ALA A 59 16.57 -3.90 -7.16
CA ALA A 59 18.02 -4.16 -7.09
C ALA A 59 18.81 -3.75 -8.36
N LYS A 60 18.66 -2.51 -8.84
CA LYS A 60 19.48 -1.99 -9.96
C LYS A 60 20.01 -0.56 -9.73
N ALA A 61 20.45 -0.27 -8.50
CA ALA A 61 20.84 1.08 -8.09
C ALA A 61 22.25 1.54 -8.52
N THR A 62 23.09 0.71 -9.16
CA THR A 62 24.51 1.07 -9.42
C THR A 62 25.09 0.54 -10.74
N ALA A 63 24.26 0.07 -11.68
CA ALA A 63 24.78 -0.34 -12.99
C ALA A 63 25.19 0.88 -13.83
N ALA A 64 26.34 0.80 -14.51
CA ALA A 64 26.79 1.86 -15.42
C ALA A 64 25.73 2.10 -16.51
N PRO A 65 25.53 3.37 -16.95
CA PRO A 65 24.50 3.71 -17.93
C PRO A 65 24.69 2.92 -19.23
N SER A 66 23.66 2.18 -19.65
CA SER A 66 23.65 1.45 -20.92
C SER A 66 23.36 2.38 -22.08
N VAL A 67 24.08 2.24 -23.18
CA VAL A 67 23.91 3.06 -24.39
C VAL A 67 23.25 2.23 -25.47
N LYS A 68 22.09 2.67 -25.98
CA LYS A 68 21.52 2.11 -27.20
C LYS A 68 22.30 2.59 -28.43
N LEU A 69 22.70 1.66 -29.29
CA LEU A 69 23.36 1.98 -30.56
C LEU A 69 22.32 2.59 -31.51
N ASP A 70 22.52 3.85 -31.90
CA ASP A 70 21.60 4.68 -32.69
C ASP A 70 22.32 5.27 -33.92
N GLY A 71 21.69 6.22 -34.62
CA GLY A 71 22.27 6.91 -35.78
C GLY A 71 23.61 7.63 -35.50
N VAL A 72 23.87 8.07 -34.26
CA VAL A 72 25.15 8.66 -33.84
C VAL A 72 26.25 7.59 -33.78
N TRP A 73 25.89 6.37 -33.38
CA TRP A 73 26.81 5.23 -33.33
C TRP A 73 27.05 4.57 -34.69
N LEU A 74 26.10 4.69 -35.62
CA LEU A 74 26.24 4.26 -37.01
C LEU A 74 27.15 5.18 -37.84
N SER A 75 27.63 6.29 -37.27
CA SER A 75 28.63 7.15 -37.92
C SER A 75 29.95 6.39 -38.09
N THR A 76 30.63 6.62 -39.22
CA THR A 76 31.85 5.87 -39.60
C THR A 76 33.03 6.08 -38.65
N CYS A 77 33.01 7.12 -37.80
CA CYS A 77 34.13 7.46 -36.92
C CYS A 77 33.93 7.09 -35.44
N SER A 78 32.70 6.79 -34.97
CA SER A 78 32.41 6.59 -33.54
C SER A 78 33.23 5.44 -32.92
N GLY A 79 33.39 4.32 -33.62
CA GLY A 79 34.21 3.20 -33.15
C GLY A 79 35.71 3.49 -33.14
N ALA A 80 36.21 4.34 -34.05
CA ALA A 80 37.59 4.78 -34.04
C ALA A 80 37.86 5.75 -32.88
N LEU A 81 36.96 6.71 -32.67
CA LEU A 81 37.04 7.66 -31.56
C LEU A 81 36.98 6.97 -30.20
N LEU A 82 36.12 5.95 -30.05
CA LEU A 82 36.06 5.18 -28.81
C LEU A 82 37.39 4.47 -28.52
N ARG A 83 38.02 3.86 -29.53
CA ARG A 83 39.36 3.24 -29.37
C ARG A 83 40.45 4.24 -29.01
N VAL A 84 40.38 5.46 -29.56
CA VAL A 84 41.31 6.54 -29.18
C VAL A 84 41.10 6.93 -27.72
N ILE A 85 39.85 7.09 -27.29
CA ILE A 85 39.52 7.38 -25.89
C ILE A 85 39.99 6.26 -24.97
N ASP A 86 39.75 5.00 -25.31
CA ASP A 86 40.23 3.85 -24.53
C ASP A 86 41.74 3.84 -24.39
N PHE A 87 42.46 4.13 -25.47
CA PHE A 87 43.91 4.27 -25.44
C PHE A 87 44.33 5.41 -24.51
N LEU A 88 43.70 6.59 -24.60
CA LEU A 88 44.01 7.74 -23.76
C LEU A 88 43.73 7.44 -22.28
N LEU A 89 42.60 6.83 -21.96
CA LEU A 89 42.22 6.43 -20.59
C LEU A 89 43.18 5.38 -20.03
N SER A 90 43.72 4.49 -20.86
CA SER A 90 44.71 3.49 -20.42
C SER A 90 46.10 4.07 -20.11
N ARG A 91 46.40 5.29 -20.61
CA ARG A 91 47.73 5.89 -20.54
C ARG A 91 47.79 7.15 -19.69
N PHE A 92 46.70 7.90 -19.59
CA PHE A 92 46.68 9.21 -18.97
C PHE A 92 45.55 9.29 -17.93
N ALA A 93 45.85 9.89 -16.79
CA ALA A 93 44.84 10.20 -15.79
C ALA A 93 43.84 11.23 -16.31
N VAL A 94 42.57 11.08 -15.93
CA VAL A 94 41.52 12.05 -16.26
C VAL A 94 41.66 13.25 -15.32
N LYS A 95 42.25 14.35 -15.81
CA LYS A 95 42.40 15.61 -15.09
C LYS A 95 41.64 16.74 -15.80
N PRO A 96 40.61 17.34 -15.19
CA PRO A 96 39.75 18.32 -15.87
C PRO A 96 40.47 19.61 -16.29
N THR A 97 41.58 19.96 -15.64
CA THR A 97 42.30 21.23 -15.85
C THR A 97 43.35 21.19 -16.96
N GLU A 98 43.68 20.02 -17.50
CA GLU A 98 44.84 19.84 -18.38
C GLU A 98 44.59 18.88 -19.55
N GLY A 99 45.40 19.02 -20.60
CA GLY A 99 45.48 18.06 -21.70
C GLY A 99 44.19 17.85 -22.49
N TRP A 100 43.98 16.60 -22.91
CA TRP A 100 42.89 16.20 -23.79
C TRP A 100 41.52 16.27 -23.10
N VAL A 101 41.45 16.12 -21.77
CA VAL A 101 40.21 16.22 -20.99
C VAL A 101 39.73 17.66 -20.94
N ARG A 102 40.62 18.63 -20.69
CA ARG A 102 40.26 20.06 -20.78
C ARG A 102 39.77 20.44 -22.18
N ALA A 103 40.42 19.95 -23.23
CA ALA A 103 39.97 20.19 -24.61
C ALA A 103 38.56 19.60 -24.85
N THR A 104 38.30 18.40 -24.32
CA THR A 104 36.97 17.75 -24.36
C THR A 104 35.91 18.61 -23.68
N ILE A 105 36.20 19.09 -22.46
CA ILE A 105 35.29 19.98 -21.70
C ILE A 105 35.03 21.27 -22.48
N VAL A 106 36.08 21.94 -22.99
CA VAL A 106 35.93 23.19 -23.77
C VAL A 106 35.08 22.99 -25.02
N CYS A 107 35.27 21.88 -25.73
CA CYS A 107 34.45 21.54 -26.90
C CYS A 107 32.98 21.29 -26.54
N LEU A 108 32.70 20.60 -25.43
CA LEU A 108 31.33 20.35 -24.95
C LEU A 108 30.64 21.64 -24.47
N SER A 109 31.36 22.52 -23.79
CA SER A 109 30.82 23.76 -23.25
C SER A 109 30.64 24.87 -24.30
N SER A 110 31.29 24.76 -25.47
CA SER A 110 31.28 25.83 -26.46
C SER A 110 29.98 25.85 -27.28
N ALA A 111 29.24 26.95 -27.19
CA ALA A 111 28.07 27.21 -28.02
C ALA A 111 28.41 27.36 -29.53
N SER A 112 29.67 27.64 -29.87
CA SER A 112 30.11 27.71 -31.28
C SER A 112 30.23 26.33 -31.94
N VAL A 113 30.30 25.25 -31.14
CA VAL A 113 30.36 23.88 -31.64
C VAL A 113 28.94 23.37 -31.86
N HIS A 114 28.68 22.87 -33.08
CA HIS A 114 27.38 22.34 -33.46
C HIS A 114 26.89 21.26 -32.48
N VAL A 115 25.60 21.25 -32.15
CA VAL A 115 24.99 20.36 -31.14
C VAL A 115 25.32 18.88 -31.41
N ASN A 116 25.22 18.42 -32.66
CA ASN A 116 25.56 17.03 -33.03
C ASN A 116 27.00 16.63 -32.68
N ALA A 117 27.98 17.52 -32.83
CA ALA A 117 29.36 17.22 -32.46
C ALA A 117 29.54 17.14 -30.94
N ARG A 118 28.86 18.03 -30.21
CA ARG A 118 28.83 17.99 -28.73
C ARG A 118 28.12 16.74 -28.22
N LEU A 119 27.00 16.34 -28.84
CA LEU A 119 26.28 15.11 -28.52
C LEU A 119 27.14 13.88 -28.77
N ALA A 120 27.80 13.77 -29.93
CA ALA A 120 28.70 12.65 -30.22
C ALA A 120 29.81 12.52 -29.16
N LEU A 121 30.39 13.64 -28.74
CA LEU A 121 31.42 13.67 -27.69
C LEU A 121 30.85 13.30 -26.31
N ALA A 122 29.67 13.80 -25.94
CA ALA A 122 28.99 13.46 -24.70
C ALA A 122 28.64 11.96 -24.63
N ARG A 123 28.29 11.34 -25.76
CA ARG A 123 28.00 9.91 -25.88
C ARG A 123 29.23 9.04 -25.72
N LEU A 124 30.38 9.50 -26.21
CA LEU A 124 31.67 8.85 -25.96
C LEU A 124 32.04 8.90 -24.47
N VAL A 125 31.84 10.05 -23.82
CA VAL A 125 32.02 10.21 -22.37
C VAL A 125 31.10 9.26 -21.61
N GLN A 126 29.83 9.16 -22.01
CA GLN A 126 28.85 8.28 -21.39
C GLN A 126 29.26 6.80 -21.42
N LEU A 127 29.78 6.30 -22.55
CA LEU A 127 30.27 4.92 -22.65
C LEU A 127 31.42 4.59 -21.70
N ARG A 128 32.09 5.61 -21.16
CA ARG A 128 33.19 5.50 -20.19
C ARG A 128 32.89 6.32 -18.94
N ALA A 129 31.62 6.39 -18.54
CA ALA A 129 31.14 7.20 -17.42
C ALA A 129 32.00 7.05 -16.15
N SER A 130 32.37 5.83 -15.79
CA SER A 130 33.21 5.55 -14.61
C SER A 130 34.61 6.15 -14.71
N ALA A 131 35.24 6.09 -15.89
CA ALA A 131 36.57 6.64 -16.11
C ALA A 131 36.57 8.18 -16.11
N PHE A 132 35.46 8.80 -16.51
CA PHE A 132 35.28 10.25 -16.49
C PHE A 132 34.77 10.81 -15.16
N ALA A 133 34.51 9.98 -14.14
CA ALA A 133 34.09 10.42 -12.82
C ALA A 133 34.96 11.55 -12.22
N PRO A 134 36.31 11.55 -12.34
CA PRO A 134 37.14 12.65 -11.82
C PRO A 134 36.95 14.01 -12.51
N ALA A 135 36.29 14.04 -13.67
CA ALA A 135 35.98 15.26 -14.42
C ALA A 135 34.47 15.59 -14.43
N ALA A 136 33.64 14.84 -13.70
CA ALA A 136 32.18 14.95 -13.77
C ALA A 136 31.67 16.35 -13.39
N ASP A 137 32.21 16.96 -12.33
CA ASP A 137 31.86 18.35 -11.96
C ASP A 137 32.16 19.37 -13.06
N ALA A 138 33.28 19.22 -13.78
CA ALA A 138 33.65 20.12 -14.85
C ALA A 138 32.83 19.90 -16.13
N LEU A 139 32.23 18.71 -16.30
CA LEU A 139 31.38 18.34 -17.43
C LEU A 139 29.89 18.63 -17.17
N ARG A 140 29.47 18.74 -15.91
CA ARG A 140 28.08 18.86 -15.47
C ARG A 140 27.28 19.84 -16.31
N ASP A 141 27.69 21.11 -16.31
CA ASP A 141 26.87 22.19 -16.88
C ASP A 141 26.77 22.09 -18.41
N ALA A 142 27.81 21.57 -19.06
CA ALA A 142 27.79 21.28 -20.50
C ALA A 142 26.82 20.14 -20.84
N VAL A 143 26.80 19.07 -20.05
CA VAL A 143 25.88 17.95 -20.23
C VAL A 143 24.44 18.37 -19.91
N VAL A 144 24.22 19.16 -18.85
CA VAL A 144 22.91 19.75 -18.53
C VAL A 144 22.39 20.60 -19.69
N SER A 145 23.24 21.45 -20.26
CA SER A 145 22.88 22.27 -21.43
C SER A 145 22.47 21.41 -22.63
N LEU A 146 23.11 20.25 -22.85
CA LEU A 146 22.74 19.32 -23.92
C LEU A 146 21.42 18.59 -23.65
N VAL A 147 21.17 18.19 -22.40
CA VAL A 147 19.89 17.56 -22.01
C VAL A 147 18.73 18.53 -22.25
N CYS A 148 18.91 19.80 -21.89
CA CYS A 148 17.86 20.82 -21.97
C CYS A 148 17.72 21.49 -23.36
N ALA A 149 18.50 21.08 -24.37
CA ALA A 149 18.46 21.69 -25.70
C ALA A 149 17.14 21.37 -26.43
N GLU A 150 16.46 22.40 -26.95
CA GLU A 150 15.14 22.27 -27.59
C GLU A 150 15.17 21.49 -28.93
N GLU A 151 16.33 21.38 -29.58
CA GLU A 151 16.49 20.72 -30.89
C GLU A 151 16.41 19.17 -30.84
N MET A 152 16.08 18.59 -29.69
CA MET A 152 16.14 17.13 -29.45
C MET A 152 14.88 16.34 -29.85
N GLY A 153 14.03 16.90 -30.71
CA GLY A 153 12.87 16.24 -31.33
C GLY A 153 11.52 16.48 -30.63
N GLU A 154 10.42 16.33 -31.37
CA GLU A 154 9.06 16.54 -30.86
C GLU A 154 8.56 15.34 -30.03
N GLY A 155 8.14 15.60 -28.79
CA GLY A 155 7.34 14.69 -27.96
C GLY A 155 8.12 13.78 -27.00
N GLY A 156 8.04 14.07 -25.70
CA GLY A 156 8.60 13.22 -24.64
C GLY A 156 10.07 13.51 -24.29
N VAL A 157 10.59 12.89 -23.21
CA VAL A 157 12.04 12.88 -22.95
C VAL A 157 12.70 12.01 -24.01
N HIS A 158 13.27 12.66 -25.02
CA HIS A 158 14.00 11.97 -26.08
C HIS A 158 15.05 11.02 -25.51
N TYR A 159 15.23 9.84 -26.10
CA TYR A 159 16.06 8.78 -25.52
C TYR A 159 17.51 9.24 -25.26
N VAL A 160 18.07 10.11 -26.10
CA VAL A 160 19.41 10.70 -25.89
C VAL A 160 19.43 11.61 -24.67
N ALA A 161 18.43 12.48 -24.51
CA ALA A 161 18.33 13.36 -23.35
C ALA A 161 18.15 12.54 -22.06
N ARG A 162 17.35 11.46 -22.12
CA ARG A 162 17.21 10.51 -21.03
C ARG A 162 18.55 9.85 -20.68
N GLU A 163 19.27 9.32 -21.65
CA GLU A 163 20.52 8.62 -21.44
C GLU A 163 21.60 9.57 -20.85
N LEU A 164 21.65 10.83 -21.30
CA LEU A 164 22.53 11.85 -20.72
C LEU A 164 22.07 12.30 -19.32
N LEU A 165 20.77 12.34 -19.05
CA LEU A 165 20.26 12.55 -17.69
C LEU A 165 20.61 11.38 -16.77
N GLU A 166 20.53 10.14 -17.25
CA GLU A 166 20.96 8.95 -16.49
C GLU A 166 22.47 9.00 -16.18
N LEU A 167 23.30 9.55 -17.08
CA LEU A 167 24.71 9.80 -16.81
C LEU A 167 24.92 10.81 -15.67
N LEU A 168 24.20 11.94 -15.69
CA LEU A 168 24.26 12.94 -14.63
C LEU A 168 23.82 12.38 -13.28
N LEU A 169 22.71 11.64 -13.25
CA LEU A 169 22.20 10.99 -12.04
C LEU A 169 23.19 9.94 -11.52
N TYR A 170 23.78 9.13 -12.40
CA TYR A 170 24.81 8.15 -12.04
C TYR A 170 26.01 8.80 -11.36
N TRP A 171 26.55 9.89 -11.92
CA TRP A 171 27.67 10.61 -11.29
C TRP A 171 27.29 11.26 -9.96
N GLY A 172 26.07 11.79 -9.84
CA GLY A 172 25.55 12.33 -8.59
C GLY A 172 25.42 11.27 -7.50
N GLU A 173 24.81 10.13 -7.82
CA GLU A 173 24.61 9.00 -6.89
C GLU A 173 25.93 8.34 -6.47
N ALA A 174 26.91 8.29 -7.38
CA ALA A 174 28.26 7.83 -7.07
C ALA A 174 29.09 8.83 -6.24
N GLY A 175 28.57 10.03 -5.96
CA GLY A 175 29.30 11.10 -5.27
C GLY A 175 30.44 11.70 -6.10
N ALA A 176 30.49 11.43 -7.40
CA ALA A 176 31.51 11.95 -8.32
C ALA A 176 31.21 13.37 -8.81
N MET A 177 29.96 13.81 -8.68
CA MET A 177 29.50 15.13 -9.13
C MET A 177 28.55 15.75 -8.10
N GLY A 178 28.81 17.00 -7.72
CA GLY A 178 27.87 17.82 -6.97
C GLY A 178 26.85 18.47 -7.91
N LEU A 179 25.56 18.22 -7.69
CA LEU A 179 24.50 18.87 -8.47
C LEU A 179 24.25 20.28 -7.92
N THR A 180 24.47 21.32 -8.74
CA THR A 180 24.16 22.70 -8.36
C THR A 180 22.67 22.96 -8.37
N ALA A 181 22.21 23.94 -7.59
CA ALA A 181 20.80 24.34 -7.57
C ALA A 181 20.31 24.84 -8.94
N GLU A 182 21.18 25.44 -9.76
CA GLU A 182 20.85 25.89 -11.12
C GLU A 182 20.71 24.70 -12.08
N ALA A 183 21.64 23.74 -12.03
CA ALA A 183 21.56 22.52 -12.83
C ALA A 183 20.32 21.70 -12.47
N ALA A 184 20.07 21.49 -11.17
CA ALA A 184 18.91 20.76 -10.68
C ALA A 184 17.59 21.40 -11.17
N ARG A 185 17.50 22.73 -11.11
CA ARG A 185 16.35 23.49 -11.59
C ARG A 185 16.16 23.36 -13.10
N ALA A 186 17.22 23.54 -13.90
CA ALA A 186 17.15 23.42 -15.35
C ALA A 186 16.70 22.02 -15.78
N LEU A 187 17.19 20.97 -15.11
CA LEU A 187 16.76 19.59 -15.35
C LEU A 187 15.32 19.34 -14.91
N MET A 188 14.87 19.93 -13.79
CA MET A 188 13.49 19.82 -13.34
C MET A 188 12.54 20.52 -14.32
N GLU A 189 12.85 21.74 -14.76
CA GLU A 189 12.08 22.47 -15.78
C GLU A 189 11.98 21.67 -17.09
N PHE A 190 13.07 21.03 -17.50
CA PHE A 190 13.08 20.12 -18.64
C PHE A 190 12.14 18.92 -18.43
N LEU A 191 12.20 18.26 -17.27
CA LEU A 191 11.31 17.14 -16.96
C LEU A 191 9.85 17.57 -16.93
N LEU A 192 9.50 18.70 -16.31
CA LEU A 192 8.12 19.21 -16.29
C LEU A 192 7.54 19.43 -17.69
N ARG A 193 8.38 19.84 -18.64
CA ARG A 193 7.99 20.08 -20.03
C ARG A 193 7.92 18.80 -20.86
N SER A 194 8.89 17.91 -20.69
CA SER A 194 9.14 16.79 -21.61
C SER A 194 8.74 15.42 -21.05
N ALA A 195 8.59 15.26 -19.74
CA ALA A 195 8.20 13.99 -19.13
C ALA A 195 6.73 13.56 -19.34
N PRO A 196 5.75 14.47 -19.50
CA PRO A 196 4.38 14.08 -19.79
C PRO A 196 4.29 13.20 -21.06
N HIS A 197 3.66 12.04 -20.95
CA HIS A 197 3.61 11.06 -22.03
C HIS A 197 2.35 10.19 -21.93
N PRO A 198 1.74 9.75 -23.06
CA PRO A 198 0.54 8.92 -23.02
C PRO A 198 0.78 7.49 -22.48
N SER A 199 1.97 6.92 -22.72
CA SER A 199 2.35 5.61 -22.16
C SER A 199 2.68 5.73 -20.68
N GLU A 200 1.94 4.99 -19.85
CA GLU A 200 2.13 4.94 -18.41
C GLU A 200 3.51 4.45 -18.00
N GLU A 201 4.05 3.43 -18.67
CA GLU A 201 5.40 2.92 -18.39
C GLU A 201 6.47 4.00 -18.58
N VAL A 202 6.31 4.84 -19.60
CA VAL A 202 7.22 5.95 -19.87
C VAL A 202 7.10 7.01 -18.78
N VAL A 203 5.86 7.35 -18.37
CA VAL A 203 5.62 8.30 -17.28
C VAL A 203 6.25 7.78 -15.98
N GLN A 204 6.06 6.51 -15.60
CA GLN A 204 6.65 5.94 -14.39
C GLN A 204 8.18 5.99 -14.41
N ARG A 205 8.80 5.73 -15.58
CA ARG A 205 10.25 5.88 -15.76
C ARG A 205 10.68 7.33 -15.58
N ASN A 206 9.94 8.28 -16.16
CA ASN A 206 10.25 9.71 -16.04
C ASN A 206 10.06 10.23 -14.61
N VAL A 207 9.04 9.76 -13.89
CA VAL A 207 8.85 10.01 -12.45
C VAL A 207 10.00 9.42 -11.64
N GLY A 208 10.52 8.25 -12.02
CA GLY A 208 11.74 7.68 -11.45
C GLY A 208 12.97 8.58 -11.62
N LEU A 209 13.13 9.22 -12.79
CA LEU A 209 14.19 10.21 -13.02
C LEU A 209 14.02 11.44 -12.12
N ALA A 210 12.79 11.95 -12.00
CA ALA A 210 12.49 13.08 -11.12
C ALA A 210 12.72 12.75 -9.63
N ARG A 211 12.34 11.55 -9.18
CA ARG A 211 12.61 11.06 -7.82
C ARG A 211 14.11 11.05 -7.51
N ARG A 212 14.91 10.49 -8.40
CA ARG A 212 16.38 10.45 -8.26
C ARG A 212 16.96 11.86 -8.26
N LEU A 213 16.49 12.74 -9.14
CA LEU A 213 16.91 14.14 -9.18
C LEU A 213 16.59 14.88 -7.86
N LEU A 214 15.39 14.70 -7.32
CA LEU A 214 14.97 15.28 -6.04
C LEU A 214 15.84 14.76 -4.87
N SER A 215 16.23 13.48 -4.90
CA SER A 215 17.08 12.89 -3.85
C SER A 215 18.52 13.42 -3.86
N LEU A 216 19.03 13.82 -5.03
CA LEU A 216 20.37 14.38 -5.20
C LEU A 216 20.43 15.88 -4.97
N ALA A 217 19.33 16.59 -5.18
CA ALA A 217 19.27 18.02 -4.98
C ALA A 217 19.36 18.35 -3.47
N SER A 218 20.46 18.99 -3.06
CA SER A 218 20.52 19.61 -1.73
C SER A 218 19.47 20.73 -1.63
N PRO A 219 18.83 20.95 -0.46
CA PRO A 219 17.86 22.03 -0.29
C PRO A 219 18.48 23.39 -0.70
N PRO A 220 17.72 24.27 -1.40
CA PRO A 220 16.27 24.20 -1.63
C PRO A 220 15.84 23.26 -2.76
N CYS A 221 14.60 22.79 -2.70
CA CYS A 221 13.98 21.97 -3.73
C CYS A 221 14.12 22.62 -5.12
N PRO A 222 14.47 21.85 -6.16
CA PRO A 222 14.64 22.40 -7.51
C PRO A 222 13.31 22.80 -8.16
N LEU A 223 12.17 22.40 -7.58
CA LEU A 223 10.83 22.68 -8.10
C LEU A 223 10.28 23.99 -7.52
N ARG A 224 9.79 24.89 -8.38
CA ARG A 224 9.11 26.13 -7.96
C ARG A 224 7.59 25.99 -7.97
N GLU A 225 6.92 26.77 -7.12
CA GLU A 225 5.45 26.76 -7.04
C GLU A 225 4.80 27.12 -8.36
N ALA A 226 5.32 28.16 -9.03
CA ALA A 226 4.77 28.63 -10.30
C ALA A 226 4.81 27.54 -11.39
N GLU A 227 5.88 26.75 -11.43
CA GLU A 227 6.07 25.67 -12.41
C GLU A 227 5.14 24.50 -12.11
N LEU A 228 5.08 24.06 -10.85
CA LEU A 228 4.18 23.00 -10.42
C LEU A 228 2.72 23.38 -10.68
N ARG A 229 2.34 24.62 -10.38
CA ARG A 229 1.01 25.18 -10.66
C ARG A 229 0.71 25.17 -12.16
N CYS A 230 1.66 25.56 -13.01
CA CYS A 230 1.51 25.51 -14.47
C CYS A 230 1.26 24.07 -14.96
N VAL A 231 2.02 23.10 -14.45
CA VAL A 231 1.86 21.68 -14.84
C VAL A 231 0.53 21.11 -14.38
N LEU A 232 0.12 21.36 -13.13
CA LEU A 232 -1.18 20.93 -12.60
C LEU A 232 -2.36 21.58 -13.36
N ARG A 233 -2.17 22.80 -13.87
CA ARG A 233 -3.16 23.52 -14.71
C ARG A 233 -3.04 23.19 -16.20
N GLY A 234 -2.03 22.46 -16.63
CA GLY A 234 -1.78 22.08 -18.02
C GLY A 234 -2.80 21.09 -18.57
N ASP A 235 -2.46 20.43 -19.67
CA ASP A 235 -3.26 19.35 -20.24
C ASP A 235 -3.34 18.13 -19.30
N ALA A 236 -4.05 17.07 -19.73
CA ALA A 236 -4.25 15.88 -18.91
C ALA A 236 -2.94 15.15 -18.59
N LEU A 237 -2.01 15.08 -19.55
CA LEU A 237 -0.73 14.37 -19.39
C LEU A 237 0.19 15.15 -18.44
N ALA A 238 0.28 16.47 -18.62
CA ALA A 238 1.03 17.35 -17.76
C ALA A 238 0.51 17.27 -16.33
N ALA A 239 -0.81 17.39 -16.13
CA ALA A 239 -1.37 17.32 -14.79
C ALA A 239 -1.18 15.95 -14.13
N ARG A 240 -1.28 14.84 -14.88
CA ARG A 240 -0.97 13.49 -14.36
C ARG A 240 0.48 13.42 -13.87
N PHE A 241 1.44 13.89 -14.67
CA PHE A 241 2.84 13.92 -14.27
C PHE A 241 3.06 14.83 -13.04
N GLY A 242 2.45 16.02 -13.03
CA GLY A 242 2.48 16.94 -11.90
C GLY A 242 1.89 16.37 -10.61
N LEU A 243 0.79 15.62 -10.70
CA LEU A 243 0.20 14.92 -9.56
C LEU A 243 1.15 13.86 -8.99
N GLN A 244 1.82 13.09 -9.85
CA GLN A 244 2.80 12.10 -9.41
C GLN A 244 4.01 12.77 -8.75
N LEU A 245 4.48 13.91 -9.27
CA LEU A 245 5.50 14.72 -8.60
C LEU A 245 5.05 15.21 -7.23
N CYS A 246 3.82 15.72 -7.10
CA CYS A 246 3.25 16.07 -5.80
C CYS A 246 3.25 14.85 -4.86
N GLY A 247 2.86 13.68 -5.35
CA GLY A 247 2.92 12.43 -4.60
C GLY A 247 4.31 12.13 -4.05
N LEU A 248 5.36 12.26 -4.87
CA LEU A 248 6.75 12.08 -4.44
C LEU A 248 7.16 13.04 -3.32
N LEU A 249 6.74 14.31 -3.42
CA LEU A 249 7.11 15.34 -2.45
C LEU A 249 6.46 15.10 -1.09
N VAL A 250 5.22 14.61 -1.08
CA VAL A 250 4.47 14.37 0.17
C VAL A 250 4.74 12.98 0.76
N GLU A 251 5.22 12.01 -0.03
CA GLU A 251 5.65 10.68 0.46
C GLU A 251 6.93 10.72 1.30
N GLY A 252 7.75 11.77 1.16
CA GLY A 252 8.95 12.02 1.94
C GLY A 252 8.64 12.47 3.37
N GLY A 253 8.08 11.56 4.19
CA GLY A 253 8.07 11.62 5.66
C GLY A 253 7.88 13.00 6.30
N GLY A 254 6.65 13.53 6.28
CA GLY A 254 6.24 14.67 7.10
C GLY A 254 6.38 16.06 6.47
N ALA A 255 6.92 16.16 5.26
CA ALA A 255 6.95 17.42 4.51
C ALA A 255 5.60 17.68 3.80
N SER A 256 5.05 18.88 3.97
CA SER A 256 3.98 19.36 3.10
C SER A 256 4.55 19.86 1.77
N LEU A 257 3.70 19.98 0.75
CA LEU A 257 4.05 20.65 -0.51
C LEU A 257 4.55 22.08 -0.25
N LEU A 258 4.03 22.76 0.77
CA LEU A 258 4.48 24.10 1.15
C LEU A 258 5.91 24.12 1.68
N ASP A 259 6.24 23.18 2.55
CA ASP A 259 7.60 23.05 3.09
C ASP A 259 8.59 22.71 1.97
N SER A 260 8.12 21.98 0.96
CA SER A 260 8.93 21.52 -0.16
C SER A 260 9.17 22.60 -1.22
N VAL A 261 8.26 23.57 -1.40
CA VAL A 261 8.27 24.45 -2.59
C VAL A 261 8.50 25.94 -2.28
N ALA A 262 8.46 26.36 -0.99
CA ALA A 262 8.81 27.70 -0.49
C ALA A 262 7.94 28.88 -1.04
N PRO A 263 7.98 30.09 -0.44
CA PRO A 263 6.85 30.72 0.23
C PRO A 263 6.04 31.64 -0.69
N ALA A 264 5.33 31.10 -1.67
CA ALA A 264 4.22 31.83 -2.27
C ALA A 264 2.88 31.36 -1.64
N PRO A 265 1.81 32.18 -1.74
CA PRO A 265 0.59 31.92 -1.00
C PRO A 265 -0.04 30.57 -1.41
N PRO A 266 -0.38 29.70 -0.45
CA PRO A 266 -0.83 28.32 -0.71
C PRO A 266 -2.11 28.23 -1.55
N GLU A 267 -2.88 29.31 -1.60
CA GLU A 267 -4.21 29.39 -2.23
C GLU A 267 -4.19 28.94 -3.69
N GLU A 268 -3.26 29.47 -4.49
CA GLU A 268 -3.25 29.22 -5.93
C GLU A 268 -2.81 27.79 -6.28
N LEU A 269 -1.87 27.25 -5.51
CA LEU A 269 -1.42 25.86 -5.59
C LEU A 269 -2.54 24.90 -5.20
N TYR A 270 -3.23 25.15 -4.09
CA TYR A 270 -4.33 24.30 -3.64
C TYR A 270 -5.57 24.41 -4.53
N HIS A 271 -5.83 25.58 -5.12
CA HIS A 271 -6.80 25.69 -6.19
C HIS A 271 -6.40 24.87 -7.42
N ALA A 272 -5.13 24.85 -7.80
CA ALA A 272 -4.65 24.01 -8.90
C ALA A 272 -4.82 22.51 -8.58
N LEU A 273 -4.41 22.08 -7.39
CA LEU A 273 -4.55 20.69 -6.93
C LEU A 273 -6.02 20.25 -6.87
N ALA A 274 -6.89 21.07 -6.30
CA ALA A 274 -8.33 20.79 -6.25
C ALA A 274 -8.99 20.86 -7.63
N SER A 275 -8.41 21.59 -8.60
CA SER A 275 -8.90 21.59 -9.98
C SER A 275 -8.74 20.22 -10.64
N CYS A 276 -7.71 19.44 -10.26
CA CYS A 276 -7.52 18.08 -10.76
C CYS A 276 -8.71 17.18 -10.43
N LEU A 277 -9.33 17.34 -9.25
CA LEU A 277 -10.57 16.64 -8.88
C LEU A 277 -11.77 17.01 -9.77
N ARG A 278 -11.75 18.19 -10.40
CA ARG A 278 -12.87 18.71 -11.21
C ARG A 278 -12.81 18.33 -12.68
N ARG A 279 -11.62 17.99 -13.19
CA ARG A 279 -11.33 17.79 -14.64
C ARG A 279 -12.11 16.63 -15.26
N ASN A 280 -12.47 15.64 -14.47
CA ASN A 280 -13.14 14.43 -14.96
C ASN A 280 -14.62 14.70 -15.23
N ARG A 281 -14.93 15.03 -16.49
CA ARG A 281 -16.30 15.34 -16.96
C ARG A 281 -17.07 14.10 -17.40
N ALA A 282 -16.39 13.08 -17.91
CA ALA A 282 -16.94 11.77 -18.24
C ALA A 282 -15.95 10.76 -17.67
N VAL A 283 -16.30 10.07 -16.59
CA VAL A 283 -15.36 9.18 -15.88
C VAL A 283 -15.11 7.95 -16.76
N THR A 284 -14.09 8.00 -17.62
CA THR A 284 -13.50 6.79 -18.20
C THR A 284 -12.60 6.13 -17.17
N ALA A 285 -12.23 4.86 -17.37
CA ALA A 285 -11.37 4.13 -16.42
C ALA A 285 -10.01 4.83 -16.17
N GLY A 286 -9.47 5.53 -17.17
CA GLY A 286 -8.24 6.32 -17.03
C GLY A 286 -8.42 7.57 -16.17
N ASP A 287 -9.54 8.27 -16.35
CA ASP A 287 -9.88 9.48 -15.59
C ASP A 287 -10.14 9.17 -14.11
N GLU A 288 -10.69 7.99 -13.82
CA GLU A 288 -10.90 7.54 -12.44
C GLU A 288 -9.59 7.35 -11.68
N ARG A 289 -8.57 6.78 -12.31
CA ARG A 289 -7.27 6.62 -11.66
C ARG A 289 -6.65 7.96 -11.29
N ASP A 290 -6.69 8.92 -12.20
CA ASP A 290 -6.15 10.27 -11.96
C ASP A 290 -6.92 11.01 -10.87
N LEU A 291 -8.23 10.79 -10.80
CA LEU A 291 -9.05 11.30 -9.69
C LEU A 291 -8.57 10.76 -8.34
N LEU A 292 -8.37 9.44 -8.27
CA LEU A 292 -7.98 8.78 -7.02
C LEU A 292 -6.56 9.16 -6.61
N GLU A 293 -5.65 9.31 -7.56
CA GLU A 293 -4.29 9.79 -7.30
C GLU A 293 -4.30 11.25 -6.80
N ALA A 294 -5.08 12.13 -7.43
CA ALA A 294 -5.27 13.50 -6.92
C ALA A 294 -5.86 13.50 -5.50
N ALA A 295 -6.86 12.67 -5.24
CA ALA A 295 -7.48 12.55 -3.92
C ALA A 295 -6.51 12.00 -2.85
N GLU A 296 -5.67 11.03 -3.22
CA GLU A 296 -4.62 10.47 -2.36
C GLU A 296 -3.57 11.53 -2.01
N VAL A 297 -3.08 12.28 -2.99
CA VAL A 297 -2.13 13.39 -2.79
C VAL A 297 -2.73 14.48 -1.89
N VAL A 298 -3.98 14.87 -2.12
CA VAL A 298 -4.70 15.83 -1.27
C VAL A 298 -4.81 15.32 0.18
N GLY A 299 -5.14 14.04 0.36
CA GLY A 299 -5.22 13.42 1.68
C GLY A 299 -3.87 13.45 2.41
N LYS A 300 -2.80 13.03 1.72
CA LYS A 300 -1.43 13.05 2.27
C LYS A 300 -0.99 14.49 2.62
N GLU A 301 -1.29 15.46 1.75
CA GLU A 301 -0.98 16.88 2.00
C GLU A 301 -1.70 17.40 3.24
N LEU A 302 -3.01 17.13 3.38
CA LEU A 302 -3.76 17.48 4.59
C LEU A 302 -3.18 16.84 5.86
N CYS A 303 -2.64 15.62 5.74
CA CYS A 303 -1.95 14.94 6.84
C CYS A 303 -0.63 15.64 7.20
N GLY A 304 0.15 16.09 6.22
CA GLY A 304 1.36 16.89 6.43
C GLY A 304 1.07 18.27 7.06
N LEU A 305 -0.05 18.89 6.70
CA LEU A 305 -0.48 20.19 7.22
C LEU A 305 -1.10 20.15 8.62
N ARG A 306 -1.05 19.03 9.36
CA ARG A 306 -1.63 18.94 10.71
C ARG A 306 -1.09 19.99 11.68
N ALA A 307 0.18 20.40 11.51
CA ALA A 307 0.79 21.48 12.30
C ALA A 307 0.34 22.89 11.86
N HIS A 308 -0.27 23.04 10.69
CA HIS A 308 -0.64 24.31 10.06
C HIS A 308 -2.16 24.43 9.90
N ALA A 309 -2.89 24.54 11.01
CA ALA A 309 -4.35 24.42 11.04
C ALA A 309 -5.11 25.38 10.11
N ALA A 310 -4.67 26.65 9.99
CA ALA A 310 -5.29 27.63 9.11
C ALA A 310 -5.16 27.24 7.62
N THR A 311 -3.97 26.78 7.23
CA THR A 311 -3.66 26.34 5.87
C THR A 311 -4.37 25.03 5.52
N ALA A 312 -4.43 24.09 6.47
CA ALA A 312 -5.24 22.88 6.33
C ALA A 312 -6.72 23.22 6.13
N ALA A 313 -7.26 24.20 6.87
CA ALA A 313 -8.66 24.63 6.72
C ALA A 313 -8.95 25.17 5.30
N LEU A 314 -8.05 26.02 4.76
CA LEU A 314 -8.13 26.52 3.39
C LEU A 314 -8.19 25.39 2.34
N LEU A 315 -7.30 24.40 2.46
CA LEU A 315 -7.28 23.26 1.55
C LEU A 315 -8.58 22.42 1.69
N ARG A 316 -9.03 22.14 2.93
CA ARG A 316 -10.30 21.43 3.17
C ARG A 316 -11.49 22.13 2.52
N ASP A 317 -11.57 23.46 2.62
CA ASP A 317 -12.65 24.24 2.01
C ASP A 317 -12.62 24.18 0.49
N THR A 318 -11.43 24.27 -0.10
CA THR A 318 -11.25 24.20 -1.55
C THR A 318 -11.61 22.82 -2.10
N VAL A 319 -11.16 21.76 -1.42
CA VAL A 319 -11.44 20.36 -1.73
C VAL A 319 -12.92 20.05 -1.57
N ARG A 320 -13.57 20.58 -0.52
CA ARG A 320 -15.02 20.47 -0.33
C ARG A 320 -15.78 21.03 -1.53
N GLY A 321 -15.45 22.23 -1.99
CA GLY A 321 -16.08 22.81 -3.17
C GLY A 321 -15.90 21.95 -4.42
N ALA A 322 -14.72 21.37 -4.61
CA ALA A 322 -14.44 20.45 -5.72
C ALA A 322 -15.24 19.13 -5.60
N LEU A 323 -15.29 18.53 -4.41
CA LEU A 323 -16.02 17.30 -4.14
C LEU A 323 -17.53 17.47 -4.33
N LEU A 324 -18.12 18.58 -3.86
CA LEU A 324 -19.56 18.85 -4.05
C LEU A 324 -19.91 19.03 -5.53
N SER A 325 -19.04 19.72 -6.28
CA SER A 325 -19.18 19.85 -7.74
C SER A 325 -19.01 18.51 -8.47
N LEU A 326 -18.16 17.62 -7.97
CA LEU A 326 -18.03 16.26 -8.49
C LEU A 326 -19.26 15.42 -8.12
N TRP A 327 -19.78 15.57 -6.90
CA TRP A 327 -20.94 14.83 -6.39
C TRP A 327 -22.20 15.06 -7.23
N SER A 328 -22.41 16.29 -7.72
CA SER A 328 -23.55 16.61 -8.59
C SER A 328 -23.45 15.98 -9.99
N ARG A 329 -22.25 15.59 -10.42
CA ARG A 329 -21.98 15.01 -11.75
C ARG A 329 -21.82 13.49 -11.71
N SER A 330 -21.08 12.98 -10.73
CA SER A 330 -20.79 11.57 -10.51
C SER A 330 -20.65 11.29 -9.01
N PRO A 331 -21.76 10.96 -8.31
CA PRO A 331 -21.75 10.66 -6.87
C PRO A 331 -20.79 9.53 -6.50
N GLY A 332 -20.70 8.48 -7.30
CA GLY A 332 -19.81 7.34 -7.06
C GLY A 332 -18.33 7.71 -7.09
N ALA A 333 -17.92 8.49 -8.10
CA ALA A 333 -16.55 8.99 -8.19
C ALA A 333 -16.21 9.95 -7.04
N ALA A 334 -17.16 10.84 -6.67
CA ALA A 334 -17.00 11.72 -5.52
C ALA A 334 -16.84 10.94 -4.20
N LEU A 335 -17.60 9.85 -4.03
CA LEU A 335 -17.52 8.99 -2.86
C LEU A 335 -16.16 8.28 -2.76
N ARG A 336 -15.65 7.76 -3.88
CA ARG A 336 -14.33 7.09 -3.92
C ARG A 336 -13.18 8.09 -3.68
N ALA A 337 -13.26 9.29 -4.27
CA ALA A 337 -12.30 10.36 -4.01
C ALA A 337 -12.33 10.79 -2.52
N LEU A 338 -13.52 10.98 -1.95
CA LEU A 338 -13.66 11.28 -0.52
C LEU A 338 -13.08 10.16 0.35
N ARG A 339 -13.29 8.89 -0.01
CA ARG A 339 -12.67 7.76 0.69
C ARG A 339 -11.15 7.81 0.65
N ALA A 340 -10.54 8.12 -0.49
CA ALA A 340 -9.09 8.24 -0.60
C ALA A 340 -8.54 9.37 0.30
N ILE A 341 -9.18 10.54 0.30
CA ILE A 341 -8.79 11.67 1.17
C ILE A 341 -8.90 11.31 2.66
N VAL A 342 -10.03 10.70 3.05
CA VAL A 342 -10.35 10.37 4.47
C VAL A 342 -9.43 9.30 5.05
N ARG A 343 -8.76 8.49 4.22
CA ARG A 343 -7.70 7.57 4.71
C ARG A 343 -6.59 8.31 5.45
N HIS A 344 -6.33 9.57 5.08
CA HIS A 344 -5.25 10.40 5.64
C HIS A 344 -5.75 11.54 6.53
N ASP A 345 -6.87 12.19 6.15
CA ASP A 345 -7.49 13.28 6.93
C ASP A 345 -9.01 13.14 7.00
N ALA A 346 -9.52 12.66 8.14
CA ALA A 346 -10.96 12.60 8.40
C ALA A 346 -11.60 13.98 8.61
N GLY A 347 -10.80 15.04 8.82
CA GLY A 347 -11.28 16.40 9.06
C GLY A 347 -12.14 16.96 7.93
N VAL A 348 -11.93 16.51 6.68
CA VAL A 348 -12.76 16.87 5.52
C VAL A 348 -14.24 16.50 5.71
N LEU A 349 -14.54 15.43 6.45
CA LEU A 349 -15.93 15.01 6.71
C LEU A 349 -16.68 15.98 7.63
N ALA A 350 -15.98 16.73 8.49
CA ALA A 350 -16.61 17.69 9.39
C ALA A 350 -17.41 18.76 8.64
N ALA A 351 -17.05 19.05 7.38
CA ALA A 351 -17.74 20.05 6.57
C ALA A 351 -18.79 19.47 5.60
N ILE A 352 -18.95 18.14 5.54
CA ILE A 352 -19.92 17.46 4.67
C ILE A 352 -21.08 16.92 5.53
N PRO A 353 -22.33 17.40 5.35
CA PRO A 353 -23.46 16.91 6.14
C PRO A 353 -23.73 15.41 5.91
N PRO A 354 -24.11 14.64 6.96
CA PRO A 354 -24.54 13.24 6.82
C PRO A 354 -25.66 13.06 5.79
N ALA A 355 -26.57 14.04 5.68
CA ALA A 355 -27.65 14.03 4.69
C ALA A 355 -27.13 13.98 3.24
N THR A 356 -26.02 14.67 2.94
CA THR A 356 -25.39 14.64 1.61
C THR A 356 -24.79 13.28 1.31
N LEU A 357 -24.11 12.68 2.30
CA LEU A 357 -23.51 11.35 2.15
C LEU A 357 -24.58 10.27 1.94
N LEU A 358 -25.70 10.36 2.67
CA LEU A 358 -26.81 9.41 2.62
C LEU A 358 -27.84 9.71 1.50
N ALA A 359 -27.67 10.79 0.73
CA ALA A 359 -28.57 11.12 -0.36
C ALA A 359 -28.63 9.99 -1.41
N ASN A 360 -29.82 9.50 -1.75
CA ASN A 360 -30.02 8.40 -2.69
C ASN A 360 -29.30 7.09 -2.27
N PHE A 361 -29.04 6.87 -0.97
CA PHE A 361 -28.31 5.69 -0.49
C PHE A 361 -28.88 4.37 -1.04
N MET A 362 -30.21 4.22 -1.01
CA MET A 362 -30.89 2.98 -1.42
C MET A 362 -30.77 2.70 -2.93
N SER A 363 -30.49 3.69 -3.77
CA SER A 363 -30.33 3.49 -5.22
C SER A 363 -28.88 3.21 -5.63
N ARG A 364 -27.93 3.25 -4.70
CA ARG A 364 -26.51 2.94 -4.96
C ARG A 364 -26.25 1.44 -4.90
N ASP A 365 -25.14 1.00 -5.48
CA ASP A 365 -24.69 -0.38 -5.32
C ASP A 365 -24.22 -0.68 -3.88
N ALA A 366 -24.08 -1.97 -3.55
CA ALA A 366 -23.72 -2.41 -2.20
C ALA A 366 -22.32 -1.93 -1.75
N ALA A 367 -21.36 -1.76 -2.68
CA ALA A 367 -20.01 -1.33 -2.36
C ALA A 367 -19.97 0.18 -2.04
N GLU A 368 -20.73 0.99 -2.76
CA GLU A 368 -20.94 2.41 -2.48
C GLU A 368 -21.73 2.63 -1.19
N GLN A 369 -22.76 1.82 -0.94
CA GLN A 369 -23.50 1.82 0.33
C GLN A 369 -22.57 1.54 1.51
N ALA A 370 -21.78 0.46 1.46
CA ALA A 370 -20.81 0.12 2.49
C ALA A 370 -19.74 1.22 2.67
N THR A 371 -19.22 1.77 1.57
CA THR A 371 -18.25 2.88 1.63
C THR A 371 -18.85 4.11 2.33
N THR A 372 -20.11 4.42 2.08
CA THR A 372 -20.81 5.54 2.72
C THR A 372 -20.91 5.35 4.24
N LEU A 373 -21.27 4.15 4.69
CA LEU A 373 -21.33 3.82 6.13
C LEU A 373 -19.95 3.87 6.78
N HIS A 374 -18.92 3.34 6.10
CA HIS A 374 -17.54 3.41 6.55
C HIS A 374 -17.05 4.85 6.72
N LEU A 375 -17.42 5.76 5.82
CA LEU A 375 -17.08 7.18 5.91
C LEU A 375 -17.77 7.85 7.11
N LEU A 376 -19.05 7.58 7.35
CA LEU A 376 -19.78 8.13 8.50
C LEU A 376 -19.13 7.71 9.83
N ARG A 377 -18.59 6.50 9.88
CA ARG A 377 -17.84 5.98 11.04
C ARG A 377 -16.61 6.80 11.39
N ARG A 378 -15.97 7.43 10.39
CA ARG A 378 -14.81 8.29 10.57
C ARG A 378 -15.16 9.71 11.06
N ALA A 379 -16.44 10.04 11.26
CA ALA A 379 -16.90 11.36 11.71
C ALA A 379 -17.75 11.29 13.00
N PRO A 380 -17.16 10.90 14.15
CA PRO A 380 -17.90 10.68 15.39
C PRO A 380 -18.53 11.95 15.99
N THR A 381 -18.02 13.13 15.63
CA THR A 381 -18.51 14.43 16.16
C THR A 381 -19.97 14.74 15.80
N ARG A 382 -20.55 14.02 14.82
CA ARG A 382 -21.95 14.15 14.41
C ARG A 382 -22.81 12.95 14.78
N ALA A 383 -22.42 12.18 15.80
CA ALA A 383 -23.05 10.91 16.13
C ALA A 383 -24.59 10.97 16.24
N VAL A 384 -25.13 11.99 16.91
CA VAL A 384 -26.58 12.16 17.11
C VAL A 384 -27.31 12.41 15.78
N GLU A 385 -26.78 13.31 14.95
CA GLU A 385 -27.34 13.61 13.63
C GLU A 385 -27.27 12.38 12.71
N THR A 386 -26.11 11.73 12.68
CA THR A 386 -25.87 10.50 11.91
C THR A 386 -26.88 9.43 12.31
N TYR A 387 -27.04 9.16 13.61
CA TYR A 387 -27.98 8.16 14.09
C TYR A 387 -29.43 8.49 13.71
N ALA A 388 -29.89 9.73 13.90
CA ALA A 388 -31.25 10.13 13.53
C ALA A 388 -31.55 9.88 12.03
N ARG A 389 -30.56 10.11 11.16
CA ARG A 389 -30.69 9.84 9.71
C ARG A 389 -30.67 8.35 9.39
N LEU A 390 -29.79 7.57 10.02
CA LEU A 390 -29.76 6.11 9.86
C LEU A 390 -31.07 5.48 10.32
N GLN A 391 -31.59 5.91 11.46
CA GLN A 391 -32.87 5.46 11.98
C GLN A 391 -34.00 5.73 10.98
N ALA A 392 -34.11 6.97 10.48
CA ALA A 392 -35.14 7.33 9.51
C ALA A 392 -35.04 6.55 8.19
N LEU A 393 -33.81 6.24 7.75
CA LEU A 393 -33.57 5.57 6.48
C LEU A 393 -33.74 4.05 6.57
N PHE A 394 -33.40 3.44 7.70
CA PHE A 394 -33.36 1.99 7.86
C PHE A 394 -34.48 1.41 8.73
N SER A 395 -35.28 2.22 9.44
CA SER A 395 -36.45 1.73 10.16
C SER A 395 -37.36 0.97 9.19
N GLY A 396 -37.49 -0.35 9.40
CA GLY A 396 -38.28 -1.25 8.52
C GLY A 396 -37.58 -1.72 7.24
N HIS A 397 -36.38 -1.22 6.91
CA HIS A 397 -35.68 -1.50 5.64
C HIS A 397 -34.38 -2.31 5.80
N VAL A 398 -33.93 -2.57 7.05
CA VAL A 398 -32.80 -3.47 7.34
C VAL A 398 -32.85 -4.82 6.62
N PRO A 399 -34.02 -5.50 6.49
CA PRO A 399 -34.09 -6.80 5.79
C PRO A 399 -33.71 -6.74 4.31
N ALA A 400 -33.95 -5.59 3.67
CA ALA A 400 -33.71 -5.40 2.23
C ALA A 400 -32.23 -5.12 1.90
N LEU A 401 -31.39 -4.94 2.92
CA LEU A 401 -29.97 -4.60 2.73
C LEU A 401 -29.12 -5.83 2.44
N HIS A 402 -28.18 -5.65 1.50
CA HIS A 402 -27.14 -6.63 1.22
C HIS A 402 -26.32 -6.95 2.49
N GLY A 403 -25.84 -8.19 2.63
CA GLY A 403 -25.14 -8.66 3.85
C GLY A 403 -23.93 -7.79 4.22
N LEU A 404 -23.12 -7.39 3.23
CA LEU A 404 -21.99 -6.47 3.39
C LEU A 404 -22.41 -5.12 4.02
N VAL A 405 -23.53 -4.57 3.57
CA VAL A 405 -24.03 -3.26 4.02
C VAL A 405 -24.58 -3.37 5.45
N ARG A 406 -25.22 -4.49 5.79
CA ARG A 406 -25.66 -4.79 7.16
C ARG A 406 -24.49 -4.87 8.13
N VAL A 407 -23.39 -5.50 7.73
CA VAL A 407 -22.17 -5.58 8.56
C VAL A 407 -21.63 -4.19 8.88
N GLU A 408 -21.43 -3.34 7.88
CA GLU A 408 -20.95 -1.97 8.08
C GLU A 408 -21.94 -1.12 8.90
N LEU A 409 -23.25 -1.32 8.72
CA LEU A 409 -24.28 -0.65 9.51
C LEU A 409 -24.16 -1.01 10.98
N TYR A 410 -24.04 -2.30 11.33
CA TYR A 410 -23.93 -2.72 12.72
C TYR A 410 -22.63 -2.26 13.38
N HIS A 411 -21.51 -2.27 12.65
CA HIS A 411 -20.25 -1.70 13.15
C HIS A 411 -20.38 -0.20 13.43
N LEU A 412 -20.97 0.56 12.50
CA LEU A 412 -21.23 1.98 12.70
C LEU A 412 -22.12 2.22 13.92
N LEU A 413 -23.23 1.48 14.07
CA LEU A 413 -24.14 1.62 15.20
C LEU A 413 -23.45 1.31 16.54
N ALA A 414 -22.56 0.32 16.58
CA ALA A 414 -21.83 -0.03 17.79
C ALA A 414 -20.88 1.10 18.23
N GLU A 415 -20.25 1.78 17.28
CA GLU A 415 -19.38 2.93 17.56
C GLU A 415 -20.16 4.20 17.91
N LEU A 416 -21.36 4.39 17.35
CA LEU A 416 -22.22 5.53 17.68
C LEU A 416 -22.85 5.40 19.08
N LEU A 417 -23.19 4.19 19.49
CA LEU A 417 -23.91 3.89 20.73
C LEU A 417 -23.39 4.63 21.99
N PRO A 418 -22.09 4.61 22.34
CA PRO A 418 -21.59 5.32 23.52
C PRO A 418 -21.76 6.85 23.45
N LEU A 419 -21.91 7.40 22.25
CA LEU A 419 -22.04 8.84 22.00
C LEU A 419 -23.51 9.32 22.01
N LEU A 420 -24.48 8.40 22.06
CA LEU A 420 -25.91 8.71 22.04
C LEU A 420 -26.46 8.98 23.45
N ALA A 421 -27.52 9.77 23.54
CA ALA A 421 -28.29 9.94 24.77
C ALA A 421 -29.15 8.70 25.07
N ALA A 422 -29.54 8.50 26.34
CA ALA A 422 -30.36 7.37 26.79
C ALA A 422 -31.61 7.06 25.92
N PRO A 423 -32.46 8.03 25.52
CA PRO A 423 -33.63 7.72 24.70
C PRO A 423 -33.26 7.19 23.31
N SER A 424 -32.19 7.74 22.70
CA SER A 424 -31.69 7.27 21.41
C SER A 424 -31.08 5.87 21.50
N ARG A 425 -30.42 5.53 22.62
CA ARG A 425 -29.92 4.17 22.88
C ARG A 425 -31.06 3.17 23.00
N GLY A 426 -32.11 3.50 23.75
CA GLY A 426 -33.30 2.64 23.88
C GLY A 426 -33.93 2.38 22.51
N SER A 427 -34.15 3.46 21.74
CA SER A 427 -34.68 3.36 20.39
C SER A 427 -33.80 2.53 19.44
N LEU A 428 -32.46 2.56 19.60
CA LEU A 428 -31.54 1.76 18.79
C LEU A 428 -31.74 0.27 19.07
N VAL A 429 -31.83 -0.09 20.36
CA VAL A 429 -32.09 -1.47 20.79
C VAL A 429 -33.43 -1.96 20.23
N ASP A 430 -34.47 -1.12 20.31
CA ASP A 430 -35.81 -1.48 19.83
C ASP A 430 -35.88 -1.68 18.32
N VAL A 431 -35.13 -0.89 17.54
CA VAL A 431 -35.16 -0.93 16.06
C VAL A 431 -34.17 -1.95 15.50
N PHE A 432 -32.90 -1.84 15.89
CA PHE A 432 -31.79 -2.58 15.26
C PHE A 432 -31.40 -3.86 15.99
N LEU A 433 -31.83 -4.03 17.25
CA LEU A 433 -31.67 -5.28 18.02
C LEU A 433 -33.02 -5.97 18.28
N SER A 434 -34.03 -5.67 17.46
CA SER A 434 -35.34 -6.30 17.50
C SER A 434 -35.28 -7.81 17.26
N PRO A 435 -36.28 -8.60 17.68
CA PRO A 435 -36.37 -10.02 17.34
C PRO A 435 -36.37 -10.26 15.82
N ASP A 436 -36.92 -9.33 15.04
CA ASP A 436 -36.92 -9.39 13.57
C ASP A 436 -35.51 -9.21 13.01
N ALA A 437 -34.75 -8.24 13.52
CA ALA A 437 -33.35 -8.05 13.15
C ALA A 437 -32.50 -9.29 13.51
N ALA A 438 -32.78 -9.93 14.64
CA ALA A 438 -32.10 -11.16 15.06
C ALA A 438 -32.37 -12.35 14.13
N ARG A 439 -33.62 -12.49 13.64
CA ARG A 439 -33.98 -13.51 12.64
C ARG A 439 -33.21 -13.33 11.32
N LEU A 440 -33.02 -12.07 10.90
CA LEU A 440 -32.34 -11.72 9.65
C LEU A 440 -30.83 -11.96 9.68
N MET A 441 -30.23 -12.07 10.87
CA MET A 441 -28.80 -12.39 11.02
C MET A 441 -28.43 -13.78 10.51
N ARG A 442 -29.36 -14.73 10.56
CA ARG A 442 -29.08 -16.15 10.26
C ARG A 442 -28.67 -16.41 8.80
N GLY A 443 -28.66 -15.37 7.95
CA GLY A 443 -28.25 -15.44 6.56
C GLY A 443 -26.74 -15.42 6.31
N GLY A 444 -25.87 -15.17 7.30
CA GLY A 444 -24.41 -15.24 7.11
C GLY A 444 -23.57 -14.93 8.37
N GLU A 445 -22.42 -15.62 8.51
CA GLU A 445 -21.56 -15.53 9.70
C GLU A 445 -21.09 -14.11 10.02
N ALA A 446 -20.59 -13.37 9.03
CA ALA A 446 -20.11 -11.99 9.24
C ALA A 446 -21.21 -11.06 9.76
N THR A 447 -22.45 -11.20 9.26
CA THR A 447 -23.60 -10.41 9.71
C THR A 447 -24.00 -10.79 11.14
N SER A 448 -23.99 -12.09 11.46
CA SER A 448 -24.26 -12.57 12.83
C SER A 448 -23.23 -12.04 13.84
N VAL A 449 -21.95 -12.05 13.49
CA VAL A 449 -20.87 -11.52 14.34
C VAL A 449 -21.03 -10.01 14.53
N ALA A 450 -21.30 -9.25 13.47
CA ALA A 450 -21.44 -7.79 13.56
C ALA A 450 -22.66 -7.37 14.40
N PHE A 451 -23.82 -8.01 14.22
CA PHE A 451 -24.99 -7.75 15.05
C PHE A 451 -24.74 -8.15 16.50
N LEU A 452 -24.11 -9.31 16.75
CA LEU A 452 -23.83 -9.73 18.12
C LEU A 452 -22.84 -8.75 18.77
N GLY A 453 -21.86 -8.24 18.03
CA GLY A 453 -20.99 -7.15 18.46
C GLY A 453 -21.78 -5.90 18.87
N LEU A 454 -22.83 -5.53 18.12
CA LEU A 454 -23.74 -4.44 18.50
C LEU A 454 -24.52 -4.76 19.79
N ALA A 455 -25.03 -5.99 19.94
CA ALA A 455 -25.75 -6.40 21.15
C ALA A 455 -24.85 -6.38 22.40
N VAL A 456 -23.61 -6.82 22.26
CA VAL A 456 -22.59 -6.75 23.31
C VAL A 456 -22.28 -5.29 23.67
N ALA A 457 -22.06 -4.42 22.67
CA ALA A 457 -21.85 -3.00 22.90
C ALA A 457 -23.06 -2.35 23.59
N ALA A 458 -24.28 -2.69 23.17
CA ALA A 458 -25.53 -2.25 23.78
C ALA A 458 -25.60 -2.60 25.26
N TYR A 459 -25.31 -3.87 25.58
CA TYR A 459 -25.30 -4.34 26.95
C TYR A 459 -24.21 -3.67 27.80
N ALA A 460 -23.00 -3.51 27.26
CA ALA A 460 -21.88 -2.90 27.96
C ALA A 460 -22.11 -1.41 28.28
N VAL A 461 -22.75 -0.65 27.38
CA VAL A 461 -23.02 0.78 27.57
C VAL A 461 -24.29 1.03 28.40
N ALA A 462 -25.32 0.22 28.21
CA ALA A 462 -26.61 0.34 28.89
C ALA A 462 -27.22 -1.06 29.11
N PRO A 463 -26.87 -1.73 30.22
CA PRO A 463 -27.38 -3.07 30.53
C PRO A 463 -28.91 -3.11 30.51
N SER A 464 -29.46 -3.99 29.70
CA SER A 464 -30.91 -4.19 29.57
C SER A 464 -31.22 -5.66 29.29
N SER A 465 -32.40 -6.10 29.72
CA SER A 465 -32.89 -7.47 29.45
C SER A 465 -33.02 -7.74 27.96
N ALA A 466 -33.38 -6.73 27.15
CA ALA A 466 -33.47 -6.84 25.70
C ALA A 466 -32.10 -7.10 25.05
N ALA A 467 -31.06 -6.34 25.43
CA ALA A 467 -29.70 -6.56 24.92
C ALA A 467 -29.15 -7.91 25.38
N LEU A 468 -29.35 -8.28 26.65
CA LEU A 468 -28.93 -9.57 27.18
C LEU A 468 -29.60 -10.74 26.44
N ALA A 469 -30.90 -10.65 26.15
CA ALA A 469 -31.62 -11.66 25.39
C ALA A 469 -31.07 -11.86 23.97
N ARG A 470 -30.52 -10.80 23.35
CA ARG A 470 -29.85 -10.91 22.05
C ARG A 470 -28.46 -11.53 22.15
N VAL A 471 -27.72 -11.23 23.21
CA VAL A 471 -26.43 -11.89 23.49
C VAL A 471 -26.63 -13.39 23.71
N THR A 472 -27.65 -13.79 24.48
CA THR A 472 -27.95 -15.21 24.74
C THR A 472 -28.50 -15.94 23.51
N GLU A 473 -29.18 -15.26 22.59
CA GLU A 473 -29.58 -15.84 21.30
C GLU A 473 -28.36 -16.23 20.43
N GLY A 474 -27.23 -15.52 20.57
CA GLY A 474 -25.97 -15.85 19.90
C GLY A 474 -25.43 -17.24 20.24
N LEU A 475 -25.70 -17.76 21.44
CA LEU A 475 -25.31 -19.11 21.86
C LEU A 475 -26.12 -20.22 21.19
N LYS A 476 -27.23 -19.89 20.52
CA LYS A 476 -28.04 -20.84 19.76
C LYS A 476 -27.55 -20.99 18.31
N GLN A 477 -26.56 -20.19 17.90
CA GLN A 477 -26.05 -20.19 16.54
C GLN A 477 -24.99 -21.29 16.34
N PRO A 478 -24.94 -21.94 15.17
CA PRO A 478 -23.97 -22.99 14.88
C PRO A 478 -22.54 -22.47 14.67
N SER A 479 -22.35 -21.16 14.43
CA SER A 479 -21.03 -20.59 14.11
C SER A 479 -20.15 -20.42 15.36
N PRO A 480 -18.91 -20.97 15.34
CA PRO A 480 -17.90 -20.75 16.37
C PRO A 480 -17.55 -19.30 16.65
N SER A 481 -17.57 -18.46 15.64
CA SER A 481 -17.23 -17.04 15.79
C SER A 481 -18.32 -16.29 16.57
N VAL A 482 -19.58 -16.71 16.42
CA VAL A 482 -20.73 -16.07 17.07
C VAL A 482 -20.80 -16.44 18.54
N TRP A 483 -20.78 -17.73 18.90
CA TRP A 483 -20.86 -18.08 20.32
C TRP A 483 -19.61 -17.63 21.11
N ARG A 484 -18.41 -17.55 20.50
CA ARG A 484 -17.22 -16.98 21.17
C ARG A 484 -17.45 -15.54 21.64
N VAL A 485 -18.03 -14.69 20.80
CA VAL A 485 -18.35 -13.29 21.15
C VAL A 485 -19.38 -13.22 22.28
N ALA A 486 -20.39 -14.10 22.24
CA ALA A 486 -21.41 -14.17 23.29
C ALA A 486 -20.82 -14.63 24.64
N LEU A 487 -20.02 -15.71 24.64
CA LEU A 487 -19.36 -16.22 25.85
C LEU A 487 -18.41 -15.18 26.46
N ALA A 488 -17.62 -14.48 25.63
CA ALA A 488 -16.75 -13.41 26.11
C ALA A 488 -17.53 -12.29 26.79
N CYS A 489 -18.68 -11.89 26.23
CA CYS A 489 -19.55 -10.89 26.86
C CYS A 489 -20.12 -11.37 28.20
N LEU A 490 -20.62 -12.61 28.26
CA LEU A 490 -21.17 -13.19 29.49
C LEU A 490 -20.12 -13.24 30.60
N ASP A 491 -18.89 -13.67 30.29
CA ASP A 491 -17.77 -13.71 31.23
C ASP A 491 -17.31 -12.32 31.71
N ALA A 492 -17.29 -11.34 30.80
CA ALA A 492 -16.74 -10.01 31.08
C ALA A 492 -17.74 -9.07 31.77
N HIS A 493 -19.04 -9.18 31.46
CA HIS A 493 -20.02 -8.14 31.81
C HIS A 493 -21.27 -8.63 32.55
N VAL A 494 -21.54 -9.94 32.58
CA VAL A 494 -22.81 -10.47 33.10
C VAL A 494 -22.61 -11.35 34.32
N LEU A 495 -21.67 -12.29 34.25
CA LEU A 495 -21.50 -13.31 35.27
C LEU A 495 -20.62 -12.83 36.43
N PRO A 496 -21.01 -13.09 37.69
CA PRO A 496 -20.18 -12.78 38.84
C PRO A 496 -18.89 -13.61 38.80
N ARG A 497 -17.84 -13.07 39.44
CA ARG A 497 -16.52 -13.71 39.54
C ARG A 497 -16.15 -14.13 40.97
N ASP A 498 -17.09 -13.96 41.90
CA ASP A 498 -16.80 -14.06 43.34
C ASP A 498 -16.73 -15.52 43.83
N SER A 499 -17.56 -16.41 43.28
CA SER A 499 -17.49 -17.85 43.56
C SER A 499 -18.06 -18.68 42.41
N CYS A 500 -17.67 -19.95 42.34
CA CYS A 500 -18.24 -20.91 41.40
C CYS A 500 -19.77 -21.04 41.56
N GLY A 501 -20.26 -21.03 42.81
CA GLY A 501 -21.68 -21.23 43.10
C GLY A 501 -22.57 -20.06 42.69
N THR A 502 -22.16 -18.83 43.01
CA THR A 502 -22.90 -17.63 42.58
C THR A 502 -22.88 -17.47 41.07
N ARG A 503 -21.77 -17.84 40.43
CA ARG A 503 -21.65 -17.83 38.97
C ARG A 503 -22.54 -18.86 38.29
N LEU A 504 -22.60 -20.09 38.80
CA LEU A 504 -23.44 -21.15 38.25
C LEU A 504 -24.94 -20.83 38.42
N ALA A 505 -25.33 -20.28 39.57
CA ALA A 505 -26.69 -19.81 39.81
C ALA A 505 -27.10 -18.72 38.80
N ALA A 506 -26.27 -17.69 38.64
CA ALA A 506 -26.51 -16.64 37.64
C ALA A 506 -26.57 -17.21 36.20
N LEU A 507 -25.74 -18.19 35.88
CA LEU A 507 -25.74 -18.87 34.58
C LEU A 507 -27.07 -19.59 34.31
N ARG A 508 -27.64 -20.26 35.31
CA ARG A 508 -28.95 -20.93 35.22
C ARG A 508 -30.10 -19.93 35.02
N ASP A 509 -30.02 -18.77 35.66
CA ASP A 509 -31.01 -17.70 35.52
C ASP A 509 -30.98 -17.05 34.13
N ILE A 510 -29.78 -16.88 33.56
CA ILE A 510 -29.59 -16.20 32.27
C ILE A 510 -29.80 -17.17 31.09
N LEU A 511 -29.39 -18.43 31.24
CA LEU A 511 -29.43 -19.46 30.20
C LEU A 511 -30.21 -20.67 30.69
N SER A 512 -31.48 -20.76 30.26
CA SER A 512 -32.28 -21.95 30.49
C SER A 512 -31.81 -23.12 29.59
N PRO A 513 -31.59 -24.32 30.14
CA PRO A 513 -31.28 -25.53 29.36
C PRO A 513 -32.33 -25.84 28.29
N GLN A 514 -33.60 -25.47 28.53
CA GLN A 514 -34.69 -25.64 27.57
C GLN A 514 -34.60 -24.66 26.39
N ALA A 515 -34.01 -23.47 26.61
CA ALA A 515 -33.96 -22.41 25.61
C ALA A 515 -32.80 -22.58 24.62
N VAL A 516 -31.67 -23.17 25.04
CA VAL A 516 -30.44 -23.35 24.23
C VAL A 516 -30.20 -24.82 23.85
N GLY A 517 -30.90 -25.76 24.49
CA GLY A 517 -30.68 -27.20 24.35
C GLY A 517 -29.66 -27.71 25.38
N ARG A 518 -29.91 -28.89 25.95
CA ARG A 518 -29.14 -29.42 27.08
C ARG A 518 -27.65 -29.56 26.77
N GLU A 519 -27.29 -30.11 25.60
CA GLU A 519 -25.89 -30.29 25.21
C GLU A 519 -25.17 -28.95 25.03
N ALA A 520 -25.75 -28.01 24.30
CA ALA A 520 -25.14 -26.70 24.10
C ALA A 520 -25.03 -25.91 25.41
N TRP A 521 -26.02 -26.06 26.32
CA TRP A 521 -25.94 -25.49 27.66
C TRP A 521 -24.76 -26.05 28.44
N LEU A 522 -24.56 -27.38 28.46
CA LEU A 522 -23.42 -28.02 29.14
C LEU A 522 -22.08 -27.52 28.61
N ARG A 523 -21.92 -27.52 27.28
CA ARG A 523 -20.68 -27.08 26.62
C ARG A 523 -20.34 -25.63 26.97
N HIS A 524 -21.31 -24.72 26.86
CA HIS A 524 -21.11 -23.30 27.16
C HIS A 524 -20.91 -23.02 28.66
N ALA A 525 -21.67 -23.68 29.53
CA ALA A 525 -21.56 -23.52 30.98
C ALA A 525 -20.19 -24.01 31.47
N ALA A 526 -19.71 -25.17 31.00
CA ALA A 526 -18.39 -25.70 31.35
C ALA A 526 -17.29 -24.70 30.98
N VAL A 527 -17.32 -24.14 29.76
CA VAL A 527 -16.35 -23.12 29.34
C VAL A 527 -16.41 -21.87 30.24
N LEU A 528 -17.61 -21.38 30.55
CA LEU A 528 -17.78 -20.18 31.38
C LEU A 528 -17.35 -20.39 32.84
N MET A 529 -17.45 -21.62 33.36
CA MET A 529 -16.94 -22.01 34.67
C MET A 529 -15.41 -22.13 34.66
N LEU A 530 -14.82 -22.70 33.61
CA LEU A 530 -13.37 -22.80 33.42
C LEU A 530 -12.67 -21.45 33.18
N LEU A 531 -13.43 -20.39 32.88
CA LEU A 531 -12.91 -19.01 32.76
C LEU A 531 -12.80 -18.28 34.11
N LEU A 532 -13.40 -18.83 35.17
CA LEU A 532 -13.24 -18.30 36.51
C LEU A 532 -11.79 -18.54 36.98
N ARG A 533 -10.97 -17.48 36.99
CA ARG A 533 -9.65 -17.56 37.62
C ARG A 533 -9.84 -17.72 39.13
N PRO A 534 -9.22 -18.71 39.79
CA PRO A 534 -9.31 -18.82 41.23
C PRO A 534 -8.70 -17.57 41.88
N ALA A 535 -9.44 -16.92 42.77
CA ALA A 535 -8.84 -16.05 43.77
C ALA A 535 -7.91 -16.93 44.61
N THR A 536 -6.63 -16.61 44.60
CA THR A 536 -5.59 -17.36 45.30
C THR A 536 -5.93 -17.48 46.78
N THR A 537 -6.31 -18.69 47.21
CA THR A 537 -6.15 -19.14 48.59
C THR A 537 -5.75 -20.61 48.62
N ALA A 538 -4.52 -20.82 49.10
CA ALA A 538 -3.96 -22.01 49.76
C ALA A 538 -3.46 -23.19 48.90
N GLY A 539 -2.16 -23.51 49.10
CA GLY A 539 -1.64 -24.88 49.03
C GLY A 539 -0.41 -25.09 48.14
N GLU A 540 0.76 -24.94 48.73
CA GLU A 540 2.10 -25.35 48.25
C GLU A 540 2.17 -26.41 47.14
N LEU A 541 2.66 -26.01 45.96
CA LEU A 541 3.45 -26.86 45.07
C LEU A 541 4.67 -26.06 44.58
N ARG A 542 5.71 -26.05 45.44
CA ARG A 542 7.15 -25.73 45.23
C ARG A 542 7.54 -24.58 44.27
N ALA A 543 8.06 -23.49 44.85
CA ALA A 543 8.94 -22.47 44.25
C ALA A 543 10.30 -23.10 43.79
N ALA A 544 11.13 -22.67 42.82
CA ALA A 544 11.34 -21.53 41.90
C ALA A 544 12.37 -22.02 40.81
N PRO A 545 12.97 -21.25 39.85
CA PRO A 545 12.87 -19.81 39.53
C PRO A 545 12.49 -19.46 38.07
N THR A 546 12.15 -18.19 37.87
CA THR A 546 11.84 -17.52 36.59
C THR A 546 13.07 -17.41 35.66
N PRO A 547 12.86 -17.36 34.32
CA PRO A 547 12.73 -16.04 33.70
C PRO A 547 11.57 -15.93 32.68
N SER A 548 10.92 -14.75 32.71
CA SER A 548 10.38 -14.02 31.56
C SER A 548 9.84 -14.84 30.37
N ALA A 549 8.60 -15.29 30.44
CA ALA A 549 7.77 -15.54 29.27
C ALA A 549 6.35 -15.02 29.55
N ALA A 550 5.82 -14.22 28.63
CA ALA A 550 4.50 -13.63 28.72
C ALA A 550 3.43 -14.71 28.93
N PRO A 551 2.43 -14.52 29.82
CA PRO A 551 1.44 -15.55 30.07
C PRO A 551 0.53 -15.74 28.85
N CYS A 552 0.54 -16.95 28.30
CA CYS A 552 -0.34 -17.40 27.23
C CYS A 552 -1.81 -17.09 27.58
N ALA A 553 -2.40 -16.20 26.81
CA ALA A 553 -3.78 -15.78 26.96
C ALA A 553 -4.73 -16.91 26.52
N GLY A 554 -5.76 -17.22 27.31
CA GLY A 554 -6.74 -18.27 26.98
C GLY A 554 -7.46 -18.07 25.64
N LEU A 555 -8.21 -19.08 25.20
CA LEU A 555 -8.94 -19.14 23.92
C LEU A 555 -9.83 -17.92 23.62
N LEU A 556 -10.30 -17.19 24.65
CA LEU A 556 -11.07 -15.95 24.48
C LEU A 556 -10.21 -14.67 24.39
N ARG A 557 -8.94 -14.71 24.80
CA ARG A 557 -7.98 -13.60 24.68
C ARG A 557 -7.01 -13.75 23.51
N CYS A 558 -6.77 -14.96 23.02
CA CYS A 558 -5.94 -15.18 21.83
C CYS A 558 -6.71 -14.83 20.53
N ARG A 559 -6.52 -13.57 20.11
CA ARG A 559 -6.67 -12.97 18.77
C ARG A 559 -8.04 -12.40 18.38
N CYS A 560 -8.07 -11.06 18.37
CA CYS A 560 -8.79 -10.24 17.38
C CYS A 560 -8.07 -10.18 16.01
N ASP A 561 -6.88 -10.76 15.85
CA ASP A 561 -6.02 -10.59 14.65
C ASP A 561 -5.73 -11.89 13.86
N ALA A 562 -6.65 -12.86 13.84
CA ALA A 562 -6.41 -14.18 13.18
C ALA A 562 -7.45 -14.64 12.17
N ASN A 563 -8.45 -13.82 11.84
CA ASN A 563 -9.58 -14.29 11.04
C ASN A 563 -9.40 -14.13 9.52
N GLU A 564 -8.25 -13.68 9.02
CA GLU A 564 -8.04 -13.53 7.56
C GLU A 564 -7.40 -14.75 6.88
N SER A 565 -6.76 -15.68 7.58
CA SER A 565 -5.95 -16.73 6.91
C SER A 565 -6.60 -18.10 6.74
N LEU A 566 -7.74 -18.39 7.37
CA LEU A 566 -8.37 -19.73 7.28
C LEU A 566 -9.53 -19.82 6.27
N SER A 567 -10.10 -18.69 5.86
CA SER A 567 -11.25 -18.67 4.93
C SER A 567 -10.84 -18.74 3.45
N GLN A 568 -9.58 -18.43 3.11
CA GLN A 568 -9.08 -18.55 1.73
C GLN A 568 -8.56 -19.95 1.37
N ARG A 569 -8.28 -20.82 2.36
CA ARG A 569 -7.80 -22.20 2.08
C ARG A 569 -8.90 -23.21 1.83
N ARG A 570 -10.17 -22.93 2.17
CA ARG A 570 -11.28 -23.89 2.06
C ARG A 570 -11.98 -23.98 0.69
N ARG A 571 -11.39 -23.46 -0.38
CA ARG A 571 -11.96 -23.58 -1.74
C ARG A 571 -11.12 -24.39 -2.73
N ALA A 572 -10.07 -25.08 -2.28
CA ALA A 572 -9.19 -25.84 -3.18
C ALA A 572 -9.11 -27.34 -2.90
N GLU A 573 -9.64 -27.85 -1.79
CA GLU A 573 -9.44 -29.26 -1.41
C GLU A 573 -10.76 -29.86 -0.93
N GLU A 574 -11.60 -30.25 -1.88
CA GLU A 574 -12.56 -31.33 -1.67
C GLU A 574 -12.15 -32.47 -2.61
N GLU A 575 -12.10 -33.68 -2.04
CA GLU A 575 -11.61 -34.93 -2.60
C GLU A 575 -10.10 -35.19 -2.49
N ARG A 576 -9.62 -35.57 -1.29
CA ARG A 576 -8.79 -36.78 -1.10
C ARG A 576 -8.49 -37.11 0.37
N THR A 577 -8.84 -38.34 0.73
CA THR A 577 -8.30 -39.20 1.82
C THR A 577 -7.80 -38.53 3.11
N GLY A 578 -8.61 -38.62 4.17
CA GLY A 578 -8.32 -38.14 5.54
C GLY A 578 -7.10 -38.74 6.26
N ARG A 579 -6.17 -39.40 5.55
CA ARG A 579 -4.83 -39.75 6.05
C ARG A 579 -3.79 -38.67 5.77
N GLU A 580 -3.92 -37.92 4.67
CA GLU A 580 -2.94 -36.89 4.28
C GLU A 580 -3.14 -35.58 5.08
N GLU A 581 -4.39 -35.21 5.37
CA GLU A 581 -4.72 -34.07 6.25
C GLU A 581 -4.24 -34.29 7.70
N ALA A 582 -4.39 -35.52 8.21
CA ALA A 582 -3.89 -35.90 9.54
C ALA A 582 -2.35 -35.87 9.59
N ALA A 583 -1.68 -36.32 8.52
CA ALA A 583 -0.22 -36.27 8.43
C ALA A 583 0.32 -34.83 8.32
N HIS A 584 -0.36 -33.95 7.59
CA HIS A 584 0.01 -32.53 7.50
C HIS A 584 -0.23 -31.78 8.82
N ALA A 585 -1.32 -32.08 9.53
CA ALA A 585 -1.58 -31.54 10.86
C ALA A 585 -0.55 -32.04 11.89
N GLN A 586 -0.20 -33.33 11.82
CA GLN A 586 0.82 -33.95 12.67
C GLN A 586 2.21 -33.34 12.42
N ALA A 587 2.63 -33.18 11.16
CA ALA A 587 3.91 -32.58 10.81
C ALA A 587 4.01 -31.10 11.27
N SER A 588 2.90 -30.35 11.26
CA SER A 588 2.85 -28.99 11.81
C SER A 588 2.98 -28.97 13.33
N LEU A 589 2.46 -29.98 14.04
CA LEU A 589 2.56 -30.11 15.49
C LEU A 589 3.96 -30.57 15.92
N ASP A 590 4.56 -31.50 15.17
CA ASP A 590 5.88 -32.05 15.46
C ASP A 590 6.98 -30.97 15.31
N SER A 591 6.82 -30.01 14.40
CA SER A 591 7.73 -28.85 14.26
C SER A 591 7.73 -27.89 15.47
N SER A 592 6.74 -28.02 16.37
CA SER A 592 6.61 -27.21 17.59
C SER A 592 6.97 -27.97 18.88
N ALA A 593 7.22 -29.28 18.78
CA ALA A 593 7.42 -30.17 19.93
C ALA A 593 8.90 -30.53 20.19
N GLU A 594 9.79 -30.27 19.25
CA GLU A 594 11.23 -30.53 19.38
C GLU A 594 11.94 -29.41 20.17
N ASP A 595 11.71 -29.34 21.49
CA ASP A 595 12.66 -28.83 22.53
C ASP A 595 11.99 -28.62 23.91
N LEU A 596 11.20 -29.59 24.40
CA LEU A 596 10.55 -29.45 25.71
C LEU A 596 10.76 -30.68 26.61
N ALA A 597 11.92 -30.76 27.26
CA ALA A 597 12.14 -31.62 28.42
C ALA A 597 12.18 -30.78 29.70
N GLY A 598 11.21 -31.00 30.60
CA GLY A 598 11.31 -30.57 32.01
C GLY A 598 10.76 -29.19 32.37
N PHE A 599 9.89 -28.58 31.57
CA PHE A 599 9.21 -27.34 31.97
C PHE A 599 8.03 -27.62 32.90
N ALA A 600 7.96 -26.88 34.01
CA ALA A 600 6.75 -26.81 34.83
C ALA A 600 5.65 -26.16 33.99
N VAL A 601 4.68 -26.97 33.54
CA VAL A 601 3.60 -26.52 32.68
C VAL A 601 2.64 -25.67 33.54
N PRO A 602 2.43 -24.39 33.20
CA PRO A 602 1.55 -23.54 33.96
C PRO A 602 0.11 -24.07 33.88
N PRO A 603 -0.71 -23.93 34.93
CA PRO A 603 -2.09 -24.43 34.95
C PRO A 603 -2.93 -23.91 33.76
N GLU A 604 -2.61 -22.72 33.23
CA GLU A 604 -3.20 -22.14 32.03
C GLU A 604 -3.07 -23.04 30.78
N SER A 605 -2.02 -23.86 30.69
CA SER A 605 -1.80 -24.80 29.59
C SER A 605 -2.71 -26.02 29.64
N PHE A 606 -3.39 -26.28 30.76
CA PHE A 606 -4.41 -27.33 30.89
C PHE A 606 -5.82 -26.79 30.68
N ILE A 607 -6.06 -25.53 31.05
CA ILE A 607 -7.38 -24.89 30.97
C ILE A 607 -7.82 -24.69 29.52
N ALA A 608 -6.95 -24.22 28.62
CA ALA A 608 -7.32 -23.96 27.23
C ALA A 608 -7.68 -25.24 26.43
N PRO A 609 -6.90 -26.33 26.50
CA PRO A 609 -7.29 -27.61 25.91
C PRO A 609 -8.59 -28.17 26.49
N LEU A 610 -8.80 -28.05 27.81
CA LEU A 610 -10.03 -28.51 28.46
C LEU A 610 -11.24 -27.71 28.00
N GLN A 611 -11.13 -26.37 27.86
CA GLN A 611 -12.18 -25.52 27.28
C GLN A 611 -12.53 -25.95 25.85
N LEU A 612 -11.52 -26.29 25.04
CA LEU A 612 -11.73 -26.78 23.68
C LEU A 612 -12.46 -28.13 23.68
N LEU A 613 -12.04 -29.06 24.53
CA LEU A 613 -12.68 -30.38 24.67
C LEU A 613 -14.14 -30.23 25.13
N CYS A 614 -14.42 -29.39 26.12
CA CYS A 614 -15.80 -29.10 26.55
C CYS A 614 -16.68 -28.50 25.45
N LEU A 615 -16.11 -27.83 24.44
CA LEU A 615 -16.88 -27.30 23.30
C LEU A 615 -17.22 -28.38 22.26
N HIS A 616 -16.46 -29.46 22.22
CA HIS A 616 -16.64 -30.55 21.26
C HIS A 616 -17.34 -31.78 21.85
N ASP A 617 -17.20 -32.01 23.16
CA ASP A 617 -17.73 -33.17 23.87
C ASP A 617 -18.59 -32.75 25.07
N ALA A 618 -19.85 -33.17 25.06
CA ALA A 618 -20.81 -32.85 26.12
C ALA A 618 -20.56 -33.66 27.40
N ASP A 619 -19.96 -34.85 27.29
CA ASP A 619 -19.65 -35.69 28.46
C ASP A 619 -18.47 -35.10 29.23
N THR A 620 -17.41 -34.68 28.53
CA THR A 620 -16.32 -33.90 29.13
C THR A 620 -16.82 -32.61 29.77
N ALA A 621 -17.77 -31.91 29.13
CA ALA A 621 -18.40 -30.72 29.71
C ALA A 621 -19.21 -31.03 30.98
N TRP A 622 -19.95 -32.15 31.01
CA TRP A 622 -20.68 -32.62 32.19
C TRP A 622 -19.74 -32.91 33.36
N CYS A 623 -18.65 -33.66 33.13
CA CYS A 623 -17.65 -33.98 34.16
C CYS A 623 -17.02 -32.72 34.79
N CYS A 624 -16.93 -31.61 34.04
CA CYS A 624 -16.42 -30.33 34.56
C CYS A 624 -17.44 -29.56 35.41
N LEU A 625 -18.74 -29.85 35.27
CA LEU A 625 -19.83 -29.15 35.96
C LEU A 625 -20.37 -29.93 37.16
N GLU A 626 -20.39 -31.27 37.08
CA GLU A 626 -20.93 -32.18 38.10
C GLU A 626 -20.41 -31.90 39.53
N PRO A 627 -19.10 -31.69 39.77
CA PRO A 627 -18.59 -31.39 41.12
C PRO A 627 -19.06 -30.04 41.68
N VAL A 628 -19.42 -29.09 40.82
CA VAL A 628 -19.92 -27.76 41.21
C VAL A 628 -21.42 -27.82 41.51
N GLU A 629 -22.16 -28.68 40.81
CA GLU A 629 -23.59 -28.92 41.06
C GLU A 629 -23.83 -29.67 42.38
N GLU A 630 -22.99 -30.64 42.72
CA GLU A 630 -23.10 -31.39 43.98
C GLU A 630 -22.75 -30.57 45.24
N GLY A 631 -22.01 -29.46 45.07
CA GLY A 631 -21.59 -28.57 46.16
C GLY A 631 -22.57 -27.45 46.54
N LEU A 632 -23.71 -27.33 45.85
CA LEU A 632 -24.72 -26.29 46.09
C LEU A 632 -26.06 -26.93 46.47
N PRO A 633 -26.58 -26.71 47.70
CA PRO A 633 -27.92 -27.17 48.04
C PRO A 633 -28.97 -26.37 47.24
N LEU A 634 -29.97 -27.09 46.73
CA LEU A 634 -31.18 -26.56 46.07
C LEU A 634 -31.91 -25.51 46.91
#